data_AF-A0A2N5ULV4-F1
#
_entry.id   AF-A0A2N5ULV4-F1
#
_cell.length_a   1.000
_cell.length_b   1.000
_cell.length_c   1.000
_cell.angle_alpha   90.00
_cell.angle_beta   90.00
_cell.angle_gamma   90.00
#
_symmetry.space_group_name_H-M   'P 1'
#
loop_
_entity.id
_entity.type
_entity.pdbx_description
1 polymer ?
#
loop_
_entity_poly.entity_id
_entity_poly.type
_entity_poly.pdbx_seq_one_letter_code
_entity_poly.pdbx_strand_id
1 'polypeptide(L)'
;MLGQPSNKKPDYLCLLMESQHSLLLQAQQDCAASADRMTRFEEASACRIVQLKEAILLLSAKDKDQPGRSHNPTSTSSNCVDLQRFRTANGPIYAGPFQDVKAFISWVNAVHIFFASKGVFHDTDRIRIIGSLIRELAETVVYGLPGELKALVRNHELLLKQPFRYSDFKSCTQLFFDGLPRKAVSSR
;
A
#
# COMPACT_ATOMS: atom_id res chain seq x y z
N MET A 1 -51.68 46.14 11.37
CA MET A 1 -50.96 45.64 12.56
C MET A 1 -49.79 44.82 12.05
N LEU A 2 -48.56 45.29 12.30
CA LEU A 2 -47.31 44.79 11.75
C LEU A 2 -47.01 43.38 12.28
N GLY A 3 -46.54 42.47 11.41
CA GLY A 3 -46.25 41.08 11.75
C GLY A 3 -45.09 40.93 12.73
N GLN A 4 -45.25 40.01 13.69
CA GLN A 4 -44.16 39.53 14.55
C GLN A 4 -43.44 38.36 13.86
N PRO A 5 -42.12 38.44 13.61
CA PRO A 5 -41.36 37.28 13.19
C PRO A 5 -41.12 36.38 14.41
N SER A 6 -41.72 35.20 14.42
CA SER A 6 -41.48 34.15 15.42
C SER A 6 -39.97 33.83 15.51
N ASN A 7 -39.39 34.07 16.68
CA ASN A 7 -37.99 33.85 17.01
C ASN A 7 -37.69 32.34 17.15
N LYS A 8 -37.65 31.62 16.02
CA LYS A 8 -37.33 30.17 15.95
C LYS A 8 -35.82 29.85 15.91
N LYS A 9 -34.96 30.81 16.26
CA LYS A 9 -33.49 30.65 16.18
C LYS A 9 -32.81 29.89 17.33
N PRO A 10 -33.32 29.78 18.58
CA PRO A 10 -32.55 29.16 19.67
C PRO A 10 -32.47 27.62 19.56
N ASP A 11 -33.55 26.96 19.12
CA ASP A 11 -33.61 25.49 19.10
C ASP A 11 -32.70 24.87 18.04
N TYR A 12 -32.59 25.52 16.87
CA TYR A 12 -31.73 25.04 15.78
C TYR A 12 -30.23 25.12 16.13
N LEU A 13 -29.81 26.19 16.81
CA LEU A 13 -28.43 26.34 17.29
C LEU A 13 -28.08 25.27 18.34
N CYS A 14 -29.01 24.97 19.24
CA CYS A 14 -28.85 23.89 20.22
C CYS A 14 -28.68 22.54 19.53
N LEU A 15 -29.57 22.21 18.59
CA LEU A 15 -29.54 20.95 17.83
C LEU A 15 -28.24 20.79 17.01
N LEU A 16 -27.74 21.89 16.44
CA LEU A 16 -26.48 21.90 15.69
C LEU A 16 -25.27 21.63 16.59
N MET A 17 -25.22 22.26 17.77
CA MET A 17 -24.14 22.03 18.73
C MET A 17 -24.16 20.60 19.28
N GLU A 18 -25.33 20.05 19.58
CA GLU A 18 -25.48 18.64 19.99
C GLU A 18 -25.02 17.68 18.89
N SER A 19 -25.36 17.99 17.64
CA SER A 19 -24.93 17.20 16.47
C SER A 19 -23.41 17.26 16.28
N GLN A 20 -22.81 18.45 16.37
CA GLN A 20 -21.35 18.61 16.25
C GLN A 20 -20.60 17.92 17.39
N HIS A 21 -21.10 18.04 18.62
CA HIS A 21 -20.53 17.39 19.79
C HIS A 21 -20.58 15.86 19.67
N SER A 22 -21.71 15.31 19.22
CA SER A 22 -21.89 13.87 19.01
C SER A 22 -20.95 13.35 17.93
N LEU A 23 -20.76 14.11 16.84
CA LEU A 23 -19.86 13.73 15.76
C LEU A 23 -18.39 13.72 16.22
N LEU A 24 -17.99 14.67 17.07
CA LEU A 24 -16.65 14.71 17.64
C LEU A 24 -16.39 13.51 18.56
N LEU A 25 -17.35 13.17 19.43
CA LEU A 25 -17.28 12.00 20.30
C LEU A 25 -17.13 10.71 19.50
N GLN A 26 -17.91 10.57 18.43
CA GLN A 26 -17.85 9.40 17.57
C GLN A 26 -16.51 9.32 16.82
N ALA A 27 -16.03 10.42 16.26
CA ALA A 27 -14.73 10.45 15.59
C ALA A 27 -13.58 10.08 16.54
N GLN A 28 -13.63 10.53 17.79
CA GLN A 28 -12.65 10.14 18.80
C GLN A 28 -12.70 8.64 19.13
N GLN A 29 -13.90 8.08 19.27
CA GLN A 29 -14.09 6.64 19.49
C GLN A 29 -13.61 5.82 18.30
N ASP A 30 -13.88 6.27 17.06
CA ASP A 30 -13.42 5.62 15.84
C ASP A 30 -11.89 5.65 15.73
N CYS A 31 -11.27 6.79 16.07
CA CYS A 31 -9.82 6.91 16.16
C CYS A 31 -9.23 5.96 17.21
N ALA A 32 -9.81 5.88 18.40
CA ALA A 32 -9.37 4.97 19.46
C ALA A 32 -9.51 3.50 19.04
N ALA A 33 -10.67 3.12 18.48
CA ALA A 33 -10.91 1.77 17.99
C ALA A 33 -9.97 1.39 16.83
N SER A 34 -9.63 2.34 15.97
CA SER A 34 -8.64 2.14 14.90
C SER A 34 -7.23 1.91 15.46
N ALA A 35 -6.80 2.73 16.43
CA ALA A 35 -5.52 2.57 17.10
C ALA A 35 -5.41 1.20 17.80
N ASP A 36 -6.44 0.78 18.54
CA ASP A 36 -6.47 -0.53 19.20
C ASP A 36 -6.42 -1.71 18.22
N ARG A 37 -7.02 -1.56 17.02
CA ARG A 37 -6.91 -2.56 15.95
C ARG A 37 -5.50 -2.62 15.39
N MET A 38 -4.86 -1.47 15.21
CA MET A 38 -3.49 -1.39 14.71
C MET A 38 -2.50 -2.06 15.67
N THR A 39 -2.57 -1.71 16.96
CA THR A 39 -1.70 -2.30 17.99
C THR A 39 -1.83 -3.82 18.03
N ARG A 40 -3.05 -4.35 18.05
CA ARG A 40 -3.28 -5.81 18.05
C ARG A 40 -2.78 -6.49 16.79
N PHE A 41 -2.90 -5.84 15.63
CA PHE A 41 -2.35 -6.36 14.39
C PHE A 41 -0.82 -6.41 14.43
N GLU A 42 -0.18 -5.35 14.92
CA GLU A 42 1.27 -5.29 15.07
C GLU A 42 1.77 -6.37 16.03
N GLU A 43 1.15 -6.51 17.20
CA GLU A 43 1.45 -7.56 18.18
C GLU A 43 1.29 -8.97 17.59
N ALA A 44 0.17 -9.24 16.91
CA ALA A 44 -0.07 -10.52 16.25
C ALA A 44 0.97 -10.82 15.17
N SER A 45 1.42 -9.80 14.44
CA SER A 45 2.47 -9.92 13.42
C SER A 45 3.83 -10.23 14.06
N ALA A 46 4.18 -9.55 15.16
CA ALA A 46 5.41 -9.78 15.90
C ALA A 46 5.45 -11.20 16.48
N CYS A 47 4.36 -11.64 17.09
CA CYS A 47 4.21 -13.02 17.59
C CYS A 47 4.40 -14.06 16.48
N ARG A 48 3.78 -13.86 15.30
CA ARG A 48 3.97 -14.75 14.14
C ARG A 48 5.42 -14.83 13.69
N ILE A 49 6.14 -13.70 13.69
CA ILE A 49 7.56 -13.66 13.32
C ILE A 49 8.41 -14.46 14.31
N VAL A 50 8.16 -14.33 15.62
CA VAL A 50 8.86 -15.10 16.66
C VAL A 50 8.60 -16.59 16.48
N GLN A 51 7.33 -17.00 16.33
CA GLN A 51 6.96 -18.41 16.11
C GLN A 51 7.60 -18.98 14.84
N LEU A 52 7.68 -18.20 13.76
CA LEU A 52 8.34 -18.63 12.53
C LEU A 52 9.85 -18.84 12.75
N LYS A 53 10.51 -17.93 13.47
CA LYS A 53 11.93 -18.07 13.82
C LYS A 53 12.19 -19.32 14.65
N GLU A 54 11.35 -19.60 15.64
CA GLU A 54 11.46 -20.80 16.48
C GLU A 54 11.22 -22.08 15.69
N ALA A 55 10.21 -22.12 14.81
CA ALA A 55 9.95 -23.28 13.96
C ALA A 55 11.12 -23.58 13.02
N ILE A 56 11.75 -22.55 12.43
CA ILE A 56 12.94 -22.71 11.58
C ILE A 56 14.13 -23.25 12.39
N LEU A 57 14.37 -22.73 13.60
CA LEU A 57 15.45 -23.20 14.46
C LEU A 57 15.25 -24.68 14.84
N LEU A 58 14.00 -25.07 15.16
CA LEU A 58 13.65 -26.45 15.51
C LEU A 58 13.83 -27.42 14.32
N LEU A 59 13.43 -27.00 13.11
CA LEU A 59 13.62 -27.78 11.89
C LEU A 59 15.10 -27.94 11.52
N SER A 60 15.91 -26.90 11.73
CA SER A 60 17.34 -26.94 11.42
C SER A 60 18.16 -27.77 12.41
N ALA A 61 17.74 -27.86 13.69
CA ALA A 61 18.36 -28.73 14.68
C ALA A 61 17.99 -30.22 14.48
N LYS A 62 16.87 -30.52 13.82
CA LYS A 62 16.37 -31.88 13.58
C LYS A 62 17.02 -32.57 12.36
N ASP A 63 17.87 -31.86 11.63
CA ASP A 63 18.58 -32.37 10.44
C ASP A 63 19.89 -33.13 10.77
N LYS A 64 20.17 -33.41 12.06
CA LYS A 64 21.42 -34.07 12.49
C LYS A 64 21.32 -35.52 12.94
N ASP A 65 20.13 -36.13 12.94
CA ASP A 65 19.94 -37.53 13.37
C ASP A 65 19.32 -38.41 12.28
N GLN A 66 19.87 -38.38 11.06
CA GLN A 66 19.62 -39.45 10.08
C GLN A 66 20.94 -40.03 9.54
N PRO A 67 21.43 -41.14 10.11
CA PRO A 67 22.57 -41.86 9.56
C PRO A 67 22.09 -42.73 8.38
N GLY A 68 22.53 -42.38 7.18
CA GLY A 68 22.55 -43.28 6.04
C GLY A 68 21.67 -42.88 4.87
N ARG A 69 22.23 -42.08 3.95
CA ARG A 69 22.07 -42.39 2.52
C ARG A 69 23.30 -42.02 1.73
N SER A 70 23.89 -43.07 1.15
CA SER A 70 25.04 -43.12 0.28
C SER A 70 25.02 -42.06 -0.81
N HIS A 71 26.19 -41.45 -1.00
CA HIS A 71 26.58 -40.66 -2.15
C HIS A 71 26.39 -41.46 -3.44
N ASN A 72 25.68 -40.89 -4.41
CA ASN A 72 25.88 -41.19 -5.82
C ASN A 72 25.58 -39.91 -6.61
N PRO A 73 26.53 -39.35 -7.37
CA PRO A 73 26.27 -38.17 -8.20
C PRO A 73 25.71 -38.67 -9.54
N THR A 74 24.38 -38.74 -9.64
CA THR A 74 23.73 -38.89 -10.95
C THR A 74 22.85 -37.68 -11.21
N SER A 75 23.23 -36.97 -12.25
CA SER A 75 22.59 -35.80 -12.83
C SER A 75 21.08 -35.95 -13.07
N THR A 76 20.34 -34.94 -12.61
CA THR A 76 19.39 -34.15 -13.40
C THR A 76 18.16 -34.85 -13.99
N SER A 77 17.08 -34.87 -13.20
CA SER A 77 15.74 -34.50 -13.68
C SER A 77 14.88 -33.96 -12.53
N SER A 78 15.44 -33.07 -11.71
CA SER A 78 14.57 -32.27 -10.85
C SER A 78 13.87 -31.27 -11.76
N ASN A 79 12.57 -31.42 -11.93
CA ASN A 79 11.62 -30.47 -12.53
C ASN A 79 11.58 -29.12 -11.78
N CYS A 80 12.69 -28.69 -11.19
CA CYS A 80 12.85 -27.39 -10.56
C CYS A 80 13.14 -26.38 -11.66
N VAL A 81 12.34 -25.33 -11.69
CA VAL A 81 12.52 -24.21 -12.62
C VAL A 81 13.87 -23.54 -12.34
N ASP A 82 14.67 -23.30 -13.38
CA ASP A 82 15.90 -22.52 -13.27
C ASP A 82 15.56 -21.05 -13.00
N LEU A 83 15.58 -20.68 -11.73
CA LEU A 83 15.26 -19.35 -11.24
C LEU A 83 16.24 -18.27 -11.75
N GLN A 84 17.43 -18.66 -12.22
CA GLN A 84 18.41 -17.72 -12.79
C GLN A 84 18.04 -17.33 -14.23
N ARG A 85 17.33 -18.21 -14.96
CA ARG A 85 16.80 -17.94 -16.31
C ARG A 85 15.35 -17.45 -16.30
N PHE A 86 14.65 -17.57 -15.18
CA PHE A 86 13.26 -17.15 -15.02
C PHE A 86 13.16 -15.62 -14.91
N ARG A 87 12.79 -14.95 -16.01
CA ARG A 87 12.54 -13.50 -16.00
C ARG A 87 11.15 -13.19 -15.50
N THR A 88 11.06 -12.54 -14.34
CA THR A 88 9.83 -11.96 -13.75
C THR A 88 9.22 -10.86 -14.61
N ALA A 89 10.03 -10.22 -15.47
CA ALA A 89 9.59 -9.19 -16.42
C ALA A 89 8.49 -9.63 -17.41
N ASN A 90 8.28 -10.94 -17.60
CA ASN A 90 7.20 -11.50 -18.42
C ASN A 90 5.95 -11.89 -17.61
N GLY A 91 5.95 -11.60 -16.31
CA GLY A 91 4.86 -11.89 -15.38
C GLY A 91 3.75 -10.83 -15.44
N PRO A 92 2.59 -11.12 -14.83
CA PRO A 92 1.49 -10.17 -14.76
C PRO A 92 1.87 -8.96 -13.90
N ILE A 93 1.73 -7.76 -14.50
CA ILE A 93 1.97 -6.48 -13.84
C ILE A 93 0.67 -6.02 -13.18
N TYR A 94 0.75 -5.61 -11.92
CA TYR A 94 -0.38 -4.99 -11.23
C TYR A 94 -0.58 -3.55 -11.72
N ALA A 95 -1.76 -3.24 -12.27
CA ALA A 95 -2.06 -1.94 -12.87
C ALA A 95 -3.08 -1.08 -12.06
N GLY A 96 -3.49 -1.54 -10.88
CA GLY A 96 -4.50 -0.86 -10.05
C GLY A 96 -3.89 -0.02 -8.91
N PRO A 97 -4.67 0.85 -8.26
CA PRO A 97 -4.27 1.46 -6.99
C PRO A 97 -4.27 0.41 -5.87
N PHE A 98 -3.43 0.58 -4.84
CA PHE A 98 -3.21 -0.39 -3.75
C PHE A 98 -4.46 -0.75 -2.91
N GLN A 99 -5.54 0.02 -3.05
CA GLN A 99 -6.82 -0.14 -2.35
C GLN A 99 -7.95 -0.75 -3.20
N ASP A 100 -7.69 -1.06 -4.48
CA ASP A 100 -8.67 -1.71 -5.34
C ASP A 100 -8.61 -3.24 -5.20
N VAL A 101 -9.52 -3.76 -4.36
CA VAL A 101 -9.67 -5.20 -4.11
C VAL A 101 -9.92 -5.98 -5.41
N LYS A 102 -10.66 -5.41 -6.37
CA LYS A 102 -10.99 -6.10 -7.62
C LYS A 102 -9.75 -6.25 -8.50
N ALA A 103 -8.97 -5.17 -8.64
CA ALA A 103 -7.70 -5.22 -9.37
C ALA A 103 -6.73 -6.22 -8.73
N PHE A 104 -6.69 -6.27 -7.39
CA PHE A 104 -5.80 -7.18 -6.66
C PHE A 104 -6.18 -8.65 -6.89
N ILE A 105 -7.47 -8.98 -6.78
CA ILE A 105 -7.96 -10.34 -7.05
C ILE A 105 -7.70 -10.75 -8.50
N SER A 106 -7.89 -9.83 -9.47
CA SER A 106 -7.56 -10.07 -10.87
C SER A 106 -6.07 -10.37 -11.08
N TRP A 107 -5.18 -9.66 -10.37
CA TRP A 107 -3.74 -9.91 -10.43
C TRP A 107 -3.35 -11.25 -9.82
N VAL A 108 -3.91 -11.63 -8.66
CA VAL A 108 -3.69 -12.96 -8.06
C VAL A 108 -4.12 -14.08 -9.01
N ASN A 109 -5.27 -13.93 -9.68
CA ASN A 109 -5.73 -14.89 -10.67
C ASN A 109 -4.78 -14.98 -11.88
N ALA A 110 -4.25 -13.86 -12.36
CA ALA A 110 -3.27 -13.85 -13.42
C ALA A 110 -1.95 -14.52 -13.01
N VAL A 111 -1.50 -14.37 -11.76
CA VAL A 111 -0.33 -15.07 -11.21
C VAL A 111 -0.55 -16.58 -11.16
N HIS A 112 -1.73 -17.04 -10.74
CA HIS A 112 -2.08 -18.46 -10.76
C HIS A 112 -2.06 -19.05 -12.18
N ILE A 113 -2.65 -18.34 -13.16
CA ILE A 113 -2.61 -18.75 -14.57
C ILE A 113 -1.17 -18.77 -15.09
N PHE A 114 -0.37 -17.78 -14.70
CA PHE A 114 1.04 -17.70 -15.08
C PHE A 114 1.82 -18.92 -14.57
N PHE A 115 1.64 -19.33 -13.32
CA PHE A 115 2.25 -20.55 -12.78
C PHE A 115 1.85 -21.81 -13.53
N ALA A 116 0.57 -21.95 -13.85
CA ALA A 116 0.09 -23.07 -14.65
C ALA A 116 0.74 -23.08 -16.05
N SER A 117 0.85 -21.91 -16.70
CA SER A 117 1.44 -21.77 -18.04
C SER A 117 2.97 -21.99 -18.08
N LYS A 118 3.64 -21.81 -16.94
CA LYS A 118 5.10 -21.92 -16.81
C LYS A 118 5.56 -23.20 -16.12
N GLY A 119 4.63 -24.09 -15.74
CA GLY A 119 4.95 -25.33 -15.05
C GLY A 119 5.54 -25.11 -13.65
N VAL A 120 5.13 -24.05 -12.95
CA VAL A 120 5.59 -23.76 -11.58
C VAL A 120 4.69 -24.48 -10.59
N PHE A 121 5.12 -25.66 -10.13
CA PHE A 121 4.33 -26.52 -9.26
C PHE A 121 4.75 -26.51 -7.79
N HIS A 122 6.01 -26.19 -7.48
CA HIS A 122 6.52 -26.18 -6.12
C HIS A 122 6.20 -24.88 -5.38
N ASP A 123 5.71 -25.00 -4.14
CA ASP A 123 5.33 -23.86 -3.31
C ASP A 123 6.52 -22.95 -2.98
N THR A 124 7.71 -23.50 -2.80
CA THR A 124 8.95 -22.73 -2.59
C THR A 124 9.24 -21.78 -3.77
N ASP A 125 9.07 -22.27 -5.00
CA ASP A 125 9.28 -21.47 -6.21
C ASP A 125 8.19 -20.42 -6.38
N ARG A 126 6.94 -20.79 -6.08
CA ARG A 126 5.80 -19.86 -6.11
C ARG A 126 5.98 -18.71 -5.13
N ILE A 127 6.38 -19.01 -3.89
CA ILE A 127 6.64 -18.00 -2.84
C ILE A 127 7.76 -17.06 -3.28
N ARG A 128 8.85 -17.60 -3.84
CA ARG A 128 9.98 -16.78 -4.30
C ARG A 128 9.62 -15.88 -5.48
N ILE A 129 8.82 -16.37 -6.43
CA ILE A 129 8.35 -15.58 -7.58
C ILE A 129 7.37 -14.49 -7.14
N ILE A 130 6.37 -14.82 -6.31
CA ILE A 130 5.43 -13.82 -5.77
C ILE A 130 6.19 -12.74 -4.98
N GLY A 131 7.14 -13.14 -4.14
CA GLY A 131 7.96 -12.20 -3.38
C GLY A 131 8.77 -11.25 -4.28
N SER A 132 9.20 -11.70 -5.46
CA SER A 132 9.85 -10.83 -6.45
C SER A 132 8.88 -9.85 -7.11
N LEU A 133 7.70 -10.32 -7.52
CA LEU A 133 6.68 -9.47 -8.15
C LEU A 133 6.16 -8.39 -7.20
N ILE A 134 5.98 -8.73 -5.91
CA ILE A 134 5.58 -7.76 -4.87
C ILE A 134 6.69 -6.74 -4.65
N ARG A 135 7.96 -7.16 -4.63
CA ARG A 135 9.10 -6.25 -4.50
C ARG A 135 9.19 -5.30 -5.70
N GLU A 136 9.04 -5.78 -6.94
CA GLU A 136 9.02 -4.93 -8.14
C GLU A 136 7.84 -3.94 -8.11
N LEU A 137 6.67 -4.36 -7.62
CA LEU A 137 5.53 -3.48 -7.40
C LEU A 137 5.83 -2.41 -6.35
N ALA A 138 6.42 -2.81 -5.21
CA ALA A 138 6.81 -1.90 -4.15
C ALA A 138 7.89 -0.92 -4.63
N GLU A 139 8.87 -1.37 -5.40
CA GLU A 139 9.89 -0.53 -6.03
C GLU A 139 9.26 0.46 -7.01
N THR A 140 8.27 0.03 -7.80
CA THR A 140 7.52 0.93 -8.70
C THR A 140 6.75 2.00 -7.92
N VAL A 141 6.14 1.64 -6.79
CA VAL A 141 5.41 2.57 -5.90
C VAL A 141 6.37 3.51 -5.15
N VAL A 142 7.52 3.00 -4.68
CA VAL A 142 8.52 3.74 -3.91
C VAL A 142 9.35 4.67 -4.80
N TYR A 143 9.73 4.22 -6.00
CA TYR A 143 10.51 5.00 -6.96
C TYR A 143 9.63 5.77 -7.98
N GLY A 144 8.31 5.60 -7.94
CA GLY A 144 7.35 6.21 -8.86
C GLY A 144 6.17 6.92 -8.18
N LEU A 145 6.41 8.06 -7.54
CA LEU A 145 5.42 9.15 -7.55
C LEU A 145 5.75 10.07 -8.75
N PRO A 146 4.84 10.21 -9.73
CA PRO A 146 4.90 11.28 -10.74
C PRO A 146 5.15 12.63 -10.07
N GLY A 147 5.94 13.50 -10.72
CA GLY A 147 6.25 14.83 -10.19
C GLY A 147 5.00 15.63 -9.82
N GLU A 148 3.91 15.40 -10.54
CA GLU A 148 2.58 15.97 -10.30
C GLU A 148 1.96 15.50 -8.97
N LEU A 149 2.14 14.23 -8.59
CA LEU A 149 1.64 13.71 -7.32
C LEU A 149 2.50 14.15 -6.13
N LYS A 150 3.82 14.28 -6.29
CA LYS A 150 4.67 14.92 -5.25
C LYS A 150 4.26 16.38 -5.03
N ALA A 151 3.94 17.10 -6.11
CA ALA A 151 3.43 18.45 -6.01
C ALA A 151 2.06 18.49 -5.32
N LEU A 152 1.15 17.55 -5.61
CA LEU A 152 -0.16 17.47 -4.97
C LEU A 152 -0.07 17.15 -3.48
N VAL A 153 0.81 16.22 -3.08
CA VAL A 153 1.08 15.88 -1.68
C VAL A 153 1.66 17.08 -0.93
N ARG A 154 2.65 17.79 -1.50
CA ARG A 154 3.16 19.05 -0.91
C ARG A 154 2.09 20.13 -0.80
N ASN A 155 1.27 20.30 -1.83
CA ASN A 155 0.20 21.29 -1.82
C ASN A 155 -0.81 20.99 -0.71
N HIS A 156 -1.14 19.71 -0.52
CA HIS A 156 -2.01 19.27 0.56
C HIS A 156 -1.39 19.53 1.94
N GLU A 157 -0.11 19.23 2.14
CA GLU A 157 0.61 19.56 3.38
C GLU A 157 0.62 21.06 3.68
N LEU A 158 0.79 21.91 2.66
CA LEU A 158 0.73 23.37 2.82
C LEU A 158 -0.68 23.85 3.22
N LEU A 159 -1.73 23.21 2.70
CA LEU A 159 -3.13 23.52 3.05
C LEU A 159 -3.50 23.11 4.48
N LEU A 160 -2.81 22.10 5.04
CA LEU A 160 -3.07 21.59 6.39
C LEU A 160 -2.23 22.30 7.49
N LYS A 161 -1.27 23.16 7.14
CA LYS A 161 -0.49 23.91 8.13
C LYS A 161 -1.38 24.91 8.88
N GLN A 162 -1.27 24.93 10.21
CA GLN A 162 -1.94 25.88 11.09
C GLN A 162 -0.90 26.79 11.77
N PRO A 163 -1.02 28.13 11.65
CA PRO A 163 -1.99 28.85 10.82
C PRO A 163 -1.69 28.70 9.31
N PHE A 164 -2.73 28.64 8.49
CA PHE A 164 -2.57 28.55 7.04
C PHE A 164 -2.01 29.86 6.48
N ARG A 165 -0.85 29.80 5.80
CA ARG A 165 -0.21 30.96 5.17
C ARG A 165 -0.30 30.89 3.66
N TYR A 166 -1.23 31.67 3.10
CA TYR A 166 -1.45 31.76 1.66
C TYR A 166 -0.20 32.18 0.85
N SER A 167 0.69 33.00 1.43
CA SER A 167 1.96 33.41 0.80
C SER A 167 2.85 32.23 0.43
N ASP A 168 2.92 31.24 1.30
CA ASP A 168 3.85 30.11 1.20
C ASP A 168 3.33 29.13 0.12
N PHE A 169 2.02 28.90 0.11
CA PHE A 169 1.33 28.17 -0.95
C PHE A 169 1.52 28.83 -2.33
N LYS A 170 1.34 30.16 -2.41
CA LYS A 170 1.51 30.90 -3.66
C LYS A 170 2.95 30.81 -4.19
N SER A 171 3.96 30.99 -3.32
CA SER A 171 5.36 30.92 -3.73
C SER A 171 5.76 29.52 -4.26
N CYS A 172 5.27 28.44 -3.64
CA CYS A 172 5.55 27.08 -4.09
C CYS A 172 4.88 26.75 -5.43
N THR A 173 3.65 27.23 -5.65
CA THR A 173 2.92 27.00 -6.90
C THR A 173 3.44 27.87 -8.05
N GLN A 174 3.94 29.08 -7.77
CA GLN A 174 4.50 29.99 -8.76
C GLN A 174 5.72 29.38 -9.50
N LEU A 175 6.62 28.72 -8.77
CA LEU A 175 7.80 28.05 -9.35
C LEU A 175 7.42 26.96 -10.38
N PHE A 176 6.27 26.32 -10.21
CA PHE A 176 5.76 25.33 -11.14
C PHE A 176 5.27 25.98 -12.45
N PHE A 177 4.54 27.10 -12.35
CA PHE A 177 4.07 27.84 -13.51
C PHE A 177 5.19 28.53 -14.29
N ASP A 178 6.25 28.97 -13.60
CA ASP A 178 7.42 29.57 -14.23
C ASP A 178 8.25 28.55 -15.04
N GLY A 179 8.19 27.27 -14.67
CA GLY A 179 8.85 26.16 -15.37
C GLY A 179 8.09 25.60 -16.58
N LEU A 180 6.85 26.04 -16.82
CA LEU A 180 6.09 25.60 -17.99
C LEU A 180 6.69 26.23 -19.26
N PRO A 181 6.88 25.45 -20.34
CA PRO A 181 7.34 26.00 -21.61
C PRO A 181 6.34 27.06 -22.07
N ARG A 182 6.77 28.33 -22.05
CA ARG A 182 5.96 29.39 -22.65
C ARG A 182 5.83 29.04 -24.13
N LYS A 183 4.61 28.72 -24.57
CA LYS A 183 4.32 28.64 -26.01
C LYS A 183 4.76 29.96 -26.61
N ALA A 184 5.83 29.91 -27.40
CA ALA A 184 6.23 31.02 -28.23
C ALA A 184 5.02 31.35 -29.11
N VAL A 185 4.41 32.50 -28.87
CA VAL A 185 3.42 33.05 -29.76
C VAL A 185 4.18 33.36 -31.03
N SER A 186 4.06 32.47 -32.02
CA SER A 186 4.53 32.73 -33.38
C SER A 186 3.66 33.85 -33.93
N SER A 187 4.09 35.10 -33.73
CA SER A 187 3.59 36.22 -34.52
C SER A 187 3.89 35.93 -35.98
N ARG A 188 2.84 35.75 -36.76
CA ARG A 188 2.87 35.88 -38.21
C ARG A 188 1.70 36.76 -38.62
#